data_AF-A0A3D4BDX1-F1
#
_entry.id   AF-A0A3D4BDX1-F1
#
_cell.length_a   1.000
_cell.length_b   1.000
_cell.length_c   1.000
_cell.angle_alpha   90.00
_cell.angle_beta   90.00
_cell.angle_gamma   90.00
#
_symmetry.space_group_name_H-M   'P 1'
#
loop_
_entity.id
_entity.type
_entity.pdbx_description
1 polymer ?
#
loop_
_entity_poly.entity_id
_entity_poly.type
_entity_poly.pdbx_seq_one_letter_code
_entity_poly.pdbx_strand_id
1 'polypeptide(L)'
;EVTLGDTLFAGSGQSVQMPLNLNNPTGNSVGELQLRVASDAGNQISFSNFVKEGALAGFTASISTQDDTAAVGLETADASVIAPGNRKVGELTIGVDDKTTLGFHSISMLNLVISDSASAQQLPQKSVDGILRVGRLGDVNEDNKVSVLDLIKVVYLVIARNPFPPASSFAFFLADVNGDESIDITDVILQVNLILDIVPGKQVAQSPTQPVTARLDSPQIVAEDKMVVPMILDIEGVVVGFQATFMFDPNAILIEKPTVVEPSEDLRIDSHISDDGTVRLVVFSMTPGVGFPAGNLARLYIPVIEIKNGTGET
;
A
#
# COMPACT_ATOMS: atom_id res chain seq x y z
N GLU A 1 -4.91 -4.76 29.92
CA GLU A 1 -3.79 -5.20 29.05
C GLU A 1 -3.48 -4.06 28.10
N VAL A 2 -2.21 -3.74 27.92
CA VAL A 2 -1.74 -2.73 26.96
C VAL A 2 -0.97 -3.45 25.87
N THR A 3 -1.20 -3.08 24.60
CA THR A 3 -0.55 -3.72 23.46
C THR A 3 0.03 -2.67 22.51
N LEU A 4 1.21 -2.94 21.97
CA LEU A 4 1.85 -2.13 20.92
C LEU A 4 1.52 -2.74 19.55
N GLY A 5 0.29 -2.56 19.08
CA GLY A 5 -0.17 -3.02 17.76
C GLY A 5 0.10 -4.50 17.43
N ASP A 6 -0.12 -4.85 16.17
CA ASP A 6 0.42 -6.07 15.57
C ASP A 6 1.80 -5.78 14.94
N THR A 7 2.29 -6.63 14.04
CA THR A 7 3.52 -6.36 13.30
C THR A 7 3.36 -5.12 12.42
N LEU A 8 4.20 -4.12 12.66
CA LEU A 8 4.31 -2.91 11.84
C LEU A 8 5.41 -3.11 10.80
N PHE A 9 5.22 -2.58 9.60
CA PHE A 9 6.22 -2.60 8.53
C PHE A 9 6.82 -1.21 8.34
N ALA A 10 8.13 -1.15 8.07
CA ALA A 10 8.81 0.09 7.77
C ALA A 10 9.96 -0.15 6.78
N GLY A 11 10.19 0.82 5.91
CA GLY A 11 11.39 0.90 5.09
C GLY A 11 12.54 1.49 5.90
N SER A 12 13.77 1.11 5.58
CA SER A 12 14.96 1.86 6.00
C SER A 12 14.78 3.35 5.64
N GLY A 13 15.02 4.25 6.59
CA GLY A 13 14.87 5.70 6.42
C GLY A 13 13.47 6.26 6.65
N GLN A 14 12.47 5.40 6.89
CA GLN A 14 11.09 5.84 7.08
C GLN A 14 10.75 6.11 8.54
N SER A 15 9.67 6.87 8.75
CA SER A 15 9.00 6.99 10.04
C SER A 15 7.60 6.39 9.96
N VAL A 16 7.21 5.64 10.98
CA VAL A 16 5.92 4.93 11.05
C VAL A 16 5.24 5.15 12.39
N GLN A 17 3.93 4.96 12.44
CA GLN A 17 3.13 5.12 13.66
C GLN A 17 2.77 3.76 14.24
N MET A 18 3.21 3.50 15.48
CA MET A 18 2.86 2.30 16.22
C MET A 18 1.68 2.57 17.14
N PRO A 19 0.53 1.89 16.96
CA PRO A 19 -0.64 2.11 17.80
C PRO A 19 -0.44 1.50 19.19
N LEU A 20 -0.74 2.29 20.22
CA LEU A 20 -0.86 1.83 21.59
C LEU A 20 -2.33 1.57 21.91
N ASN A 21 -2.68 0.34 22.25
CA ASN A 21 -4.05 -0.06 22.58
C ASN A 21 -4.17 -0.41 24.06
N LEU A 22 -5.29 -0.05 24.65
CA LEU A 22 -5.69 -0.45 25.99
C LEU A 22 -6.94 -1.31 25.91
N ASN A 23 -6.78 -2.57 26.33
CA ASN A 23 -7.89 -3.46 26.64
C ASN A 23 -8.14 -3.43 28.15
N ASN A 24 -9.21 -2.74 28.56
CA ASN A 24 -9.68 -2.69 29.93
C ASN A 24 -10.95 -3.55 30.09
N PRO A 25 -10.83 -4.86 30.38
CA PRO A 25 -11.99 -5.73 30.57
C PRO A 25 -12.68 -5.52 31.93
N THR A 26 -12.05 -4.76 32.83
CA THR A 26 -12.55 -4.51 34.18
C THR A 26 -13.42 -3.26 34.20
N GLY A 27 -14.36 -3.16 35.14
CA GLY A 27 -15.14 -1.93 35.35
C GLY A 27 -14.34 -0.77 35.96
N ASN A 28 -13.01 -0.91 36.11
CA ASN A 28 -12.15 0.10 36.72
C ASN A 28 -11.98 1.30 35.79
N SER A 29 -11.88 2.49 36.38
CA SER A 29 -11.74 3.75 35.66
C SER A 29 -10.27 4.15 35.62
N VAL A 30 -9.63 4.05 34.45
CA VAL A 30 -8.19 4.37 34.32
C VAL A 30 -7.99 5.87 34.28
N GLY A 31 -7.18 6.40 35.21
CA GLY A 31 -6.86 7.83 35.32
C GLY A 31 -5.47 8.20 34.82
N GLU A 32 -4.57 7.23 34.71
CA GLU A 32 -3.21 7.46 34.26
C GLU A 32 -2.66 6.21 33.58
N LEU A 33 -1.81 6.42 32.57
CA LEU A 33 -1.01 5.39 31.94
C LEU A 33 0.40 5.94 31.72
N GLN A 34 1.40 5.26 32.25
CA GLN A 34 2.81 5.54 32.00
C GLN A 34 3.52 4.27 31.54
N LEU A 35 4.46 4.41 30.61
CA LEU A 35 5.33 3.31 30.19
C LEU A 35 6.64 3.84 29.64
N ARG A 36 7.63 2.96 29.53
CA ARG A 36 8.82 3.16 28.69
C ARG A 36 8.76 2.17 27.52
N VAL A 37 9.26 2.60 26.38
CA VAL A 37 9.48 1.76 25.20
C VAL A 37 10.96 1.73 24.88
N ALA A 38 11.43 0.61 24.36
CA ALA A 38 12.78 0.42 23.85
C ALA A 38 12.76 -0.54 22.65
N SER A 39 13.79 -0.46 21.80
CA SER A 39 13.99 -1.42 20.70
C SER A 39 15.23 -2.28 20.94
N ASP A 40 15.19 -3.53 20.49
CA ASP A 40 16.38 -4.40 20.41
C ASP A 40 17.41 -3.96 19.35
N ALA A 41 17.02 -3.09 18.41
CA ALA A 41 17.92 -2.51 17.40
C ALA A 41 18.79 -1.36 17.95
N GLY A 42 18.59 -0.96 19.21
CA GLY A 42 19.24 0.19 19.83
C GLY A 42 19.04 1.46 19.01
N ASN A 43 20.10 2.27 18.86
CA ASN A 43 20.06 3.57 18.19
C ASN A 43 19.72 3.54 16.69
N GLN A 44 19.53 2.36 16.07
CA GLN A 44 19.01 2.23 14.70
C GLN A 44 17.51 2.53 14.64
N ILE A 45 16.81 2.40 15.76
CA ILE A 45 15.39 2.75 15.90
C ILE A 45 15.26 3.89 16.91
N SER A 46 14.53 4.94 16.53
CA SER A 46 14.33 6.13 17.34
C SER A 46 12.85 6.36 17.61
N PHE A 47 12.56 7.06 18.71
CA PHE A 47 11.21 7.48 19.07
C PHE A 47 11.20 9.01 19.08
N SER A 48 10.13 9.63 18.57
CA SER A 48 10.11 11.09 18.38
C SER A 48 8.84 11.79 18.86
N ASN A 49 7.70 11.12 18.82
CA ASN A 49 6.43 11.73 19.17
C ASN A 49 5.42 10.70 19.69
N PHE A 50 4.47 11.16 20.50
CA PHE A 50 3.31 10.36 20.89
C PHE A 50 2.05 11.20 20.78
N VAL A 51 1.11 10.76 19.97
CA VAL A 51 -0.16 11.46 19.71
C VAL A 51 -1.29 10.67 20.34
N LYS A 52 -1.98 11.25 21.32
CA LYS A 52 -3.17 10.62 21.93
C LYS A 52 -4.36 10.61 20.99
N GLU A 53 -5.25 9.65 21.19
CA GLU A 53 -6.54 9.63 20.51
C GLU A 53 -7.42 10.83 20.89
N GLY A 54 -8.11 11.40 19.90
CA GLY A 54 -8.98 12.56 20.10
C GLY A 54 -10.11 12.32 21.11
N ALA A 55 -10.58 11.07 21.21
CA ALA A 55 -11.58 10.67 22.19
C ALA A 55 -11.11 10.79 23.66
N LEU A 56 -9.81 10.99 23.90
CA LEU A 56 -9.20 11.22 25.22
C LEU A 56 -8.95 12.72 25.45
N ALA A 57 -9.95 13.57 25.17
CA ALA A 57 -9.81 15.03 25.22
C ALA A 57 -9.31 15.57 26.58
N GLY A 58 -9.75 14.98 27.70
CA GLY A 58 -9.34 15.36 29.06
C GLY A 58 -7.99 14.80 29.52
N PHE A 59 -7.29 14.05 28.66
CA PHE A 59 -5.94 13.57 28.92
C PHE A 59 -4.91 14.44 28.22
N THR A 60 -3.78 14.66 28.87
CA THR A 60 -2.54 15.19 28.30
C THR A 60 -1.63 14.02 27.97
N ALA A 61 -1.10 14.02 26.74
CA ALA A 61 -0.03 13.10 26.34
C ALA A 61 1.32 13.79 26.53
N SER A 62 2.28 13.04 27.04
CA SER A 62 3.67 13.45 27.14
C SER A 62 4.59 12.36 26.63
N ILE A 63 5.72 12.77 26.06
CA ILE A 63 6.80 11.89 25.66
C ILE A 63 8.13 12.53 26.03
N SER A 64 9.06 11.73 26.56
CA SER A 64 10.45 12.10 26.74
C SER A 64 11.31 11.02 26.09
N THR A 65 12.17 11.42 25.16
CA THR A 65 13.02 10.51 24.40
C THR A 65 14.46 10.62 24.92
N GLN A 66 15.13 9.48 25.04
CA GLN A 66 16.55 9.40 25.36
C GLN A 66 17.13 8.21 24.62
N ASP A 67 18.01 8.50 23.66
CA ASP A 67 18.65 7.52 22.79
C ASP A 67 17.63 6.60 22.10
N ASP A 68 17.68 5.31 22.39
CA ASP A 68 16.83 4.23 21.89
C ASP A 68 15.63 3.93 22.78
N THR A 69 15.30 4.84 23.72
CA THR A 69 14.15 4.68 24.62
C THR A 69 13.25 5.91 24.63
N ALA A 70 11.95 5.69 24.87
CA ALA A 70 11.02 6.77 25.16
C ALA A 70 10.18 6.46 26.40
N ALA A 71 9.98 7.45 27.26
CA ALA A 71 8.96 7.42 28.29
C ALA A 71 7.70 8.09 27.74
N VAL A 72 6.56 7.40 27.81
CA VAL A 72 5.25 7.86 27.34
C VAL A 72 4.33 7.97 28.54
N GLY A 73 3.63 9.10 28.64
CA GLY A 73 2.64 9.37 29.69
C GLY A 73 1.30 9.82 29.09
N LEU A 74 0.22 9.35 29.70
CA LEU A 74 -1.15 9.81 29.52
C LEU A 74 -1.73 10.10 30.90
N GLU A 75 -1.96 11.38 31.19
CA GLU A 75 -2.40 11.87 32.49
C GLU A 75 -3.59 12.81 32.37
N THR A 76 -4.45 12.89 33.38
CA THR A 76 -5.58 13.84 33.43
C THR A 76 -5.49 14.74 34.64
N ALA A 77 -5.78 16.03 34.47
CA ALA A 77 -5.95 16.98 35.57
C ALA A 77 -7.42 17.07 36.06
N ASP A 78 -8.40 16.78 35.20
CA ASP A 78 -9.82 17.08 35.43
C ASP A 78 -10.67 15.83 35.75
N ALA A 79 -10.09 14.85 36.46
CA ALA A 79 -10.73 13.57 36.82
C ALA A 79 -11.33 12.79 35.62
N SER A 80 -10.82 13.02 34.41
CA SER A 80 -11.23 12.27 33.21
C SER A 80 -10.79 10.81 33.33
N VAL A 81 -11.58 9.91 32.74
CA VAL A 81 -11.32 8.47 32.85
C VAL A 81 -11.32 7.82 31.47
N ILE A 82 -10.39 6.90 31.26
CA ILE A 82 -10.47 5.99 30.12
C ILE A 82 -11.46 4.89 30.49
N ALA A 83 -12.65 4.97 29.89
CA ALA A 83 -13.73 4.04 30.18
C ALA A 83 -13.37 2.58 29.80
N PRO A 84 -13.98 1.58 30.47
CA PRO A 84 -13.81 0.17 30.12
C PRO A 84 -14.02 -0.14 28.63
N GLY A 85 -13.44 -1.25 28.18
CA GLY A 85 -13.47 -1.73 26.81
C GLY A 85 -12.09 -1.73 26.13
N ASN A 86 -12.10 -2.10 24.85
CA ASN A 86 -10.91 -2.10 24.00
C ASN A 86 -10.89 -0.81 23.17
N ARG A 87 -9.75 -0.10 23.18
CA ARG A 87 -9.57 1.11 22.38
C ARG A 87 -8.10 1.39 22.10
N LYS A 88 -7.84 2.07 20.98
CA LYS A 88 -6.59 2.79 20.77
C LYS A 88 -6.53 3.96 21.77
N VAL A 89 -5.36 4.20 22.35
CA VAL A 89 -5.13 5.33 23.28
C VAL A 89 -4.18 6.38 22.70
N GLY A 90 -3.34 5.98 21.74
CA GLY A 90 -2.52 6.89 20.96
C GLY A 90 -1.61 6.15 19.99
N GLU A 91 -0.74 6.92 19.35
CA GLU A 91 0.21 6.47 18.35
C GLU A 91 1.61 7.00 18.67
N LEU A 92 2.57 6.08 18.71
CA LEU A 92 3.98 6.36 18.93
C LEU A 92 4.69 6.44 17.58
N THR A 93 5.34 7.56 17.31
CA THR A 93 6.14 7.73 16.09
C THR A 93 7.51 7.09 16.28
N ILE A 94 7.81 6.15 15.38
CA ILE A 94 9.06 5.39 15.33
C ILE A 94 9.80 5.78 14.05
N GLY A 95 11.06 6.20 14.16
CA GLY A 95 11.96 6.42 13.03
C GLY A 95 12.93 5.26 12.86
N VAL A 96 13.14 4.83 11.61
CA VAL A 96 14.05 3.74 11.23
C VAL A 96 15.25 4.33 10.48
N ASP A 97 16.46 4.14 10.99
CA ASP A 97 17.68 4.61 10.32
C ASP A 97 17.90 3.87 8.99
N ASP A 98 18.49 4.53 7.99
CA ASP A 98 18.80 3.95 6.68
C ASP A 98 19.69 2.71 6.75
N LYS A 99 20.50 2.60 7.82
CA LYS A 99 21.42 1.49 8.07
C LYS A 99 20.83 0.43 8.98
N THR A 100 19.55 0.56 9.34
CA THR A 100 18.88 -0.44 10.17
C THR A 100 18.98 -1.80 9.53
N THR A 101 19.41 -2.79 10.31
CA THR A 101 19.48 -4.17 9.84
C THR A 101 18.08 -4.65 9.42
N LEU A 102 17.95 -5.25 8.24
CA LEU A 102 16.66 -5.73 7.74
C LEU A 102 16.17 -6.93 8.56
N GLY A 103 14.85 -7.08 8.69
CA GLY A 103 14.21 -8.16 9.45
C GLY A 103 13.36 -7.68 10.61
N PHE A 104 13.12 -8.57 11.57
CA PHE A 104 12.25 -8.31 12.72
C PHE A 104 13.03 -7.69 13.88
N HIS A 105 12.44 -6.67 14.49
CA HIS A 105 12.92 -5.97 15.67
C HIS A 105 11.79 -5.91 16.70
N SER A 106 12.11 -6.25 17.94
CA SER A 106 11.19 -6.16 19.07
C SER A 106 11.08 -4.72 19.56
N ILE A 107 9.86 -4.25 19.78
CA ILE A 107 9.59 -2.98 20.48
C ILE A 107 8.97 -3.34 21.84
N SER A 108 9.77 -3.25 22.89
CA SER A 108 9.40 -3.75 24.21
C SER A 108 8.82 -2.67 25.11
N MET A 109 7.73 -3.00 25.82
CA MET A 109 7.18 -2.16 26.88
C MET A 109 7.82 -2.49 28.22
N LEU A 110 8.37 -1.46 28.85
CA LEU A 110 9.06 -1.49 30.12
C LEU A 110 8.34 -0.58 31.12
N ASN A 111 8.37 -0.92 32.40
CA ASN A 111 7.87 -0.06 33.49
C ASN A 111 6.44 0.47 33.25
N LEU A 112 5.55 -0.36 32.68
CA LEU A 112 4.14 -0.01 32.53
C LEU A 112 3.56 0.28 33.93
N VAL A 113 2.78 1.35 34.05
CA VAL A 113 1.99 1.71 35.22
C VAL A 113 0.65 2.21 34.73
N ILE A 114 -0.42 1.66 35.29
CA ILE A 114 -1.79 2.12 35.07
C ILE A 114 -2.39 2.37 36.44
N SER A 115 -2.95 3.55 36.67
CA SER A 115 -3.60 3.89 37.94
C SER A 115 -5.11 4.06 37.78
N ASP A 116 -5.82 3.70 38.83
CA ASP A 116 -7.24 3.98 38.96
C ASP A 116 -7.46 5.45 39.30
N SER A 117 -8.31 6.10 38.53
CA SER A 117 -8.64 7.53 38.65
C SER A 117 -9.23 7.93 40.00
N ALA A 118 -9.94 7.03 40.70
CA ALA A 118 -10.63 7.34 41.94
C ALA A 118 -9.75 7.13 43.18
N SER A 119 -8.92 6.09 43.15
CA SER A 119 -8.11 5.66 44.30
C SER A 119 -6.62 6.00 44.19
N ALA A 120 -6.15 6.42 43.00
CA ALA A 120 -4.74 6.59 42.66
C ALA A 120 -3.90 5.32 42.90
N GLN A 121 -4.54 4.15 43.01
CA GLN A 121 -3.84 2.87 43.16
C GLN A 121 -3.50 2.29 41.81
N GLN A 122 -2.32 1.66 41.73
CA GLN A 122 -1.91 0.93 40.54
C GLN A 122 -2.83 -0.28 40.32
N LEU A 123 -3.33 -0.41 39.09
CA LEU A 123 -4.16 -1.51 38.66
C LEU A 123 -3.30 -2.71 38.21
N PRO A 124 -3.78 -3.96 38.41
CA PRO A 124 -3.16 -5.12 37.78
C PRO A 124 -3.11 -4.96 36.27
N GLN A 125 -1.94 -5.25 35.69
CA GLN A 125 -1.66 -4.94 34.29
C GLN A 125 -0.82 -6.02 33.63
N LYS A 126 -0.91 -6.05 32.30
CA LYS A 126 -0.13 -6.89 31.41
C LYS A 126 0.20 -6.06 30.18
N SER A 127 1.42 -6.20 29.69
CA SER A 127 1.87 -5.63 28.41
C SER A 127 2.05 -6.74 27.37
N VAL A 128 1.85 -6.38 26.11
CA VAL A 128 2.22 -7.18 24.93
C VAL A 128 3.09 -6.29 24.04
N ASP A 129 4.35 -6.69 23.90
CA ASP A 129 5.35 -6.01 23.08
C ASP A 129 4.93 -5.96 21.60
N GLY A 130 5.47 -4.98 20.89
CA GLY A 130 5.26 -4.78 19.46
C GLY A 130 6.37 -5.42 18.63
N ILE A 131 6.11 -5.61 17.34
CA ILE A 131 7.10 -6.10 16.39
C ILE A 131 7.18 -5.10 15.24
N LEU A 132 8.39 -4.67 14.90
CA LEU A 132 8.68 -3.90 13.70
C LEU A 132 9.43 -4.78 12.71
N ARG A 133 8.89 -5.01 11.51
CA ARG A 133 9.63 -5.66 10.43
C ARG A 133 10.15 -4.59 9.48
N VAL A 134 11.48 -4.45 9.45
CA VAL A 134 12.20 -3.50 8.61
C VAL A 134 12.57 -4.16 7.30
N GLY A 135 12.27 -3.49 6.19
CA GLY A 135 12.57 -3.94 4.84
C GLY A 135 13.19 -2.86 3.97
N ARG A 136 13.55 -3.25 2.75
CA ARG A 136 13.95 -2.31 1.69
C ARG A 136 12.84 -2.26 0.64
N LEU A 137 12.20 -1.10 0.49
CA LEU A 137 11.18 -0.92 -0.55
C LEU A 137 11.74 -1.29 -1.93
N GLY A 138 10.96 -2.03 -2.71
CA GLY A 138 11.35 -2.57 -4.00
C GLY A 138 12.18 -3.87 -3.94
N ASP A 139 12.54 -4.40 -2.78
CA ASP A 139 13.22 -5.71 -2.64
C ASP A 139 12.18 -6.82 -2.42
N VAL A 140 11.34 -7.07 -3.43
CA VAL A 140 10.16 -7.94 -3.31
C VAL A 140 10.54 -9.43 -3.20
N ASN A 141 11.79 -9.79 -3.47
CA ASN A 141 12.29 -11.14 -3.26
C ASN A 141 13.00 -11.36 -1.91
N GLU A 142 13.22 -10.29 -1.14
CA GLU A 142 13.88 -10.28 0.16
C GLU A 142 15.34 -10.80 0.12
N ASP A 143 16.08 -10.54 -0.96
CA ASP A 143 17.51 -10.91 -1.11
C ASP A 143 18.49 -9.81 -0.69
N ASN A 144 17.95 -8.73 -0.11
CA ASN A 144 18.64 -7.52 0.34
C ASN A 144 19.18 -6.64 -0.80
N LYS A 145 18.66 -6.80 -2.03
CA LYS A 145 19.01 -5.97 -3.19
C LYS A 145 17.76 -5.61 -3.97
N VAL A 146 17.69 -4.36 -4.41
CA VAL A 146 16.66 -3.94 -5.38
C VAL A 146 17.26 -4.16 -6.76
N SER A 147 16.67 -5.07 -7.53
CA SER A 147 17.22 -5.51 -8.81
C SER A 147 16.13 -5.70 -9.87
N VAL A 148 16.56 -6.00 -11.10
CA VAL A 148 15.65 -6.35 -12.19
C VAL A 148 14.82 -7.60 -11.86
N LEU A 149 15.29 -8.50 -10.99
CA LEU A 149 14.51 -9.66 -10.57
C LEU A 149 13.30 -9.26 -9.72
N ASP A 150 13.45 -8.23 -8.88
CA ASP A 150 12.36 -7.67 -8.08
C ASP A 150 11.36 -6.92 -8.96
N LEU A 151 11.88 -6.16 -9.93
CA LEU A 151 11.07 -5.48 -10.94
C LEU A 151 10.18 -6.45 -11.71
N ILE A 152 10.74 -7.58 -12.16
CA ILE A 152 9.96 -8.62 -12.87
C ILE A 152 8.84 -9.16 -11.98
N LYS A 153 9.07 -9.31 -10.67
CA LYS A 153 8.02 -9.75 -9.74
C LYS A 153 6.90 -8.74 -9.64
N VAL A 154 7.19 -7.45 -9.49
CA VAL A 154 6.16 -6.39 -9.45
C VAL A 154 5.41 -6.33 -10.77
N VAL A 155 6.09 -6.38 -11.91
CA VAL A 155 5.45 -6.45 -13.23
C VAL A 155 4.48 -7.64 -13.30
N TYR A 156 4.87 -8.82 -12.83
CA TYR A 156 3.99 -10.00 -12.81
C TYR A 156 2.76 -9.82 -11.90
N LEU A 157 2.86 -9.04 -10.82
CA LEU A 157 1.68 -8.65 -10.03
C LEU A 157 0.78 -7.71 -10.85
N VAL A 158 1.36 -6.66 -11.44
CA VAL A 158 0.63 -5.64 -12.21
C VAL A 158 -0.17 -6.26 -13.37
N ILE A 159 0.44 -7.18 -14.11
CA ILE A 159 -0.25 -7.92 -15.18
C ILE A 159 -0.98 -9.18 -14.69
N ALA A 160 -1.19 -9.37 -13.39
CA ALA A 160 -1.87 -10.52 -12.79
C ALA A 160 -1.38 -11.92 -13.24
N ARG A 161 -0.11 -12.04 -13.63
CA ARG A 161 0.53 -13.36 -13.80
C ARG A 161 0.75 -14.06 -12.45
N ASN A 162 0.85 -13.27 -11.38
CA ASN A 162 0.89 -13.74 -10.00
C ASN A 162 -0.25 -13.09 -9.20
N PRO A 163 -0.81 -13.78 -8.19
CA PRO A 163 -1.80 -13.19 -7.30
C PRO A 163 -1.18 -12.05 -6.49
N PHE A 164 -1.97 -11.00 -6.24
CA PHE A 164 -1.55 -9.92 -5.36
C PHE A 164 -1.33 -10.46 -3.94
N PRO A 165 -0.24 -10.07 -3.28
CA PRO A 165 -0.08 -10.36 -1.86
C PRO A 165 -1.20 -9.68 -1.06
N PRO A 166 -1.63 -10.22 0.09
CA PRO A 166 -2.61 -9.56 0.95
C PRO A 166 -2.13 -8.15 1.32
N ALA A 167 -3.03 -7.15 1.32
CA ALA A 167 -2.68 -5.76 1.64
C ALA A 167 -1.97 -5.59 3.00
N SER A 168 -2.29 -6.45 3.97
CA SER A 168 -1.67 -6.47 5.30
C SER A 168 -0.33 -7.23 5.37
N SER A 169 0.24 -7.64 4.24
CA SER A 169 1.44 -8.48 4.20
C SER A 169 2.69 -7.67 3.88
N PHE A 170 3.84 -8.17 4.34
CA PHE A 170 5.12 -7.52 4.07
C PHE A 170 5.47 -7.51 2.58
N ALA A 171 5.10 -8.57 1.84
CA ALA A 171 5.31 -8.62 0.40
C ALA A 171 4.52 -7.52 -0.35
N PHE A 172 3.32 -7.16 0.15
CA PHE A 172 2.58 -6.01 -0.37
C PHE A 172 3.33 -4.72 -0.08
N PHE A 173 3.71 -4.52 1.19
CA PHE A 173 4.47 -3.34 1.64
C PHE A 173 5.76 -3.09 0.84
N LEU A 174 6.52 -4.15 0.48
CA LEU A 174 7.75 -4.00 -0.30
C LEU A 174 7.48 -3.70 -1.78
N ALA A 175 6.32 -4.10 -2.31
CA ALA A 175 5.95 -3.92 -3.71
C ALA A 175 5.26 -2.58 -3.98
N ASP A 176 4.55 -2.03 -2.99
CA ASP A 176 3.99 -0.68 -2.97
C ASP A 176 5.10 0.31 -2.58
N VAL A 177 5.90 0.71 -3.58
CA VAL A 177 7.09 1.54 -3.38
C VAL A 177 6.71 3.00 -3.15
N ASN A 178 5.57 3.43 -3.71
CA ASN A 178 5.10 4.80 -3.60
C ASN A 178 4.28 5.05 -2.31
N GLY A 179 3.80 3.99 -1.65
CA GLY A 179 3.04 4.02 -0.40
C GLY A 179 1.60 4.48 -0.55
N ASP A 180 0.99 4.32 -1.73
CA ASP A 180 -0.38 4.76 -2.04
C ASP A 180 -1.46 3.67 -1.87
N GLU A 181 -1.07 2.54 -1.27
CA GLU A 181 -1.92 1.38 -1.01
C GLU A 181 -2.37 0.65 -2.30
N SER A 182 -1.72 0.92 -3.43
CA SER A 182 -1.90 0.21 -4.70
C SER A 182 -0.57 -0.36 -5.19
N ILE A 183 -0.63 -1.46 -5.94
CA ILE A 183 0.53 -1.99 -6.66
C ILE A 183 0.22 -1.88 -8.15
N ASP A 184 0.81 -0.89 -8.80
CA ASP A 184 0.56 -0.58 -10.21
C ASP A 184 1.82 -0.13 -10.99
N ILE A 185 1.62 0.40 -12.19
CA ILE A 185 2.72 0.85 -13.06
C ILE A 185 3.57 1.97 -12.44
N THR A 186 3.04 2.74 -11.49
CA THR A 186 3.78 3.78 -10.80
C THR A 186 4.85 3.20 -9.87
N ASP A 187 4.57 2.07 -9.20
CA ASP A 187 5.57 1.33 -8.41
C ASP A 187 6.68 0.77 -9.28
N VAL A 188 6.32 0.21 -10.44
CA VAL A 188 7.29 -0.28 -11.44
C VAL A 188 8.24 0.85 -11.86
N ILE A 189 7.71 2.05 -12.13
CA ILE A 189 8.52 3.22 -12.48
C ILE A 189 9.44 3.63 -11.33
N LEU A 190 8.94 3.69 -10.10
CA LEU A 190 9.76 4.03 -8.95
C LEU A 190 10.84 2.98 -8.69
N GLN A 191 10.54 1.70 -8.85
CA GLN A 191 11.50 0.62 -8.67
C GLN A 191 12.59 0.66 -9.75
N VAL A 192 12.25 0.99 -11.01
CA VAL A 192 13.26 1.27 -12.06
C VAL A 192 14.16 2.44 -11.65
N ASN A 193 13.58 3.52 -11.10
CA ASN A 193 14.37 4.65 -10.61
C ASN A 193 15.31 4.24 -9.47
N LEU A 194 14.85 3.40 -8.53
CA LEU A 194 15.68 2.85 -7.46
C LEU A 194 16.84 2.01 -8.01
N ILE A 195 16.59 1.13 -8.99
CA ILE A 195 17.64 0.31 -9.64
C ILE A 195 18.69 1.17 -10.34
N LEU A 196 18.28 2.31 -10.89
CA LEU A 196 19.14 3.22 -11.64
C LEU A 196 19.79 4.31 -10.76
N ASP A 197 19.61 4.25 -9.43
CA ASP A 197 20.04 5.29 -8.48
C ASP A 197 19.52 6.70 -8.84
N ILE A 198 18.37 6.76 -9.51
CA ILE A 198 17.68 8.01 -9.81
C ILE A 198 16.86 8.36 -8.58
N VAL A 199 17.30 9.38 -7.84
CA VAL A 199 16.56 9.89 -6.67
C VAL A 199 15.11 10.17 -7.10
N PRO A 200 14.10 9.57 -6.44
CA PRO A 200 12.69 9.77 -6.76
C PRO A 200 12.27 11.21 -6.39
N GLY A 201 12.66 12.17 -7.23
CA GLY A 201 12.22 13.56 -7.24
C GLY A 201 11.56 13.94 -8.55
N LYS A 202 11.60 13.06 -9.57
CA LYS A 202 10.68 13.13 -10.70
C LYS A 202 9.36 12.55 -10.23
N GLN A 203 8.56 13.40 -9.60
CA GLN A 203 7.13 13.18 -9.48
C GLN A 203 6.64 12.69 -10.85
N VAL A 204 5.91 11.57 -10.87
CA VAL A 204 4.98 11.29 -11.95
C VAL A 204 4.21 12.60 -12.17
N ALA A 205 4.30 13.17 -13.37
CA ALA A 205 3.89 14.54 -13.62
C ALA A 205 2.53 14.83 -12.96
N GLN A 206 2.44 15.94 -12.22
CA GLN A 206 1.20 16.37 -11.59
C GLN A 206 0.06 16.26 -12.59
N SER A 207 -1.03 15.62 -12.14
CA SER A 207 -2.19 15.23 -12.93
C SER A 207 -2.55 16.24 -14.02
N PRO A 208 -2.93 15.79 -15.23
CA PRO A 208 -3.50 16.70 -16.23
C PRO A 208 -4.66 17.50 -15.61
N THR A 209 -4.84 18.75 -16.04
CA THR A 209 -5.86 19.67 -15.53
C THR A 209 -7.30 19.16 -15.70
N GLN A 210 -7.49 18.06 -16.44
CA GLN A 210 -8.73 17.30 -16.55
C GLN A 210 -8.44 15.79 -16.51
N PRO A 211 -9.34 14.98 -15.94
CA PRO A 211 -9.19 13.53 -15.89
C PRO A 211 -9.26 12.94 -17.31
N VAL A 212 -8.39 11.95 -17.58
CA VAL A 212 -8.53 11.09 -18.77
C VAL A 212 -9.73 10.18 -18.54
N THR A 213 -10.65 10.12 -19.51
CA THR A 213 -11.79 9.19 -19.44
C THR A 213 -11.52 7.97 -20.31
N ALA A 214 -11.69 6.77 -19.74
CA ALA A 214 -11.62 5.51 -20.48
C ALA A 214 -12.99 4.83 -20.48
N ARG A 215 -13.42 4.33 -21.64
CA ARG A 215 -14.68 3.56 -21.77
C ARG A 215 -14.54 2.43 -22.79
N LEU A 216 -15.24 1.33 -22.54
CA LEU A 216 -15.51 0.34 -23.57
C LEU A 216 -16.72 0.80 -24.40
N ASP A 217 -16.66 0.67 -25.72
CA ASP A 217 -17.80 0.93 -26.60
C ASP A 217 -18.48 -0.37 -27.05
N SER A 218 -19.57 -0.22 -27.80
CA SER A 218 -20.30 -1.33 -28.39
C SER A 218 -19.38 -2.17 -29.31
N PRO A 219 -19.55 -3.51 -29.34
CA PRO A 219 -18.83 -4.36 -30.27
C PRO A 219 -19.03 -3.89 -31.71
N GLN A 220 -17.95 -3.84 -32.48
CA GLN A 220 -17.96 -3.44 -33.88
C GLN A 220 -17.20 -4.47 -34.72
N ILE A 221 -17.61 -4.60 -35.98
CA ILE A 221 -16.88 -5.40 -36.96
C ILE A 221 -15.88 -4.47 -37.64
N VAL A 222 -14.58 -4.75 -37.47
CA VAL A 222 -13.49 -4.06 -38.16
C VAL A 222 -13.05 -4.88 -39.38
N ALA A 223 -11.98 -4.43 -40.07
CA ALA A 223 -11.47 -5.08 -41.27
C ALA A 223 -11.37 -6.62 -41.12
N GLU A 224 -11.68 -7.34 -42.20
CA GLU A 224 -11.66 -8.81 -42.26
C GLU A 224 -12.72 -9.52 -41.38
N ASP A 225 -13.90 -8.91 -41.18
CA ASP A 225 -15.01 -9.46 -40.39
C ASP A 225 -14.66 -9.79 -38.92
N LYS A 226 -13.60 -9.16 -38.39
CA LYS A 226 -13.17 -9.34 -37.00
C LYS A 226 -14.04 -8.51 -36.07
N MET A 227 -14.71 -9.16 -35.14
CA MET A 227 -15.42 -8.46 -34.07
C MET A 227 -14.44 -7.97 -33.01
N VAL A 228 -14.55 -6.71 -32.62
CA VAL A 228 -13.74 -6.10 -31.57
C VAL A 228 -14.60 -5.27 -30.65
N VAL A 229 -14.23 -5.23 -29.37
CA VAL A 229 -14.72 -4.22 -28.42
C VAL A 229 -13.66 -3.12 -28.35
N PRO A 230 -13.95 -1.90 -28.80
CA PRO A 230 -12.99 -0.82 -28.72
C PRO A 230 -12.95 -0.23 -27.31
N MET A 231 -11.74 0.09 -26.84
CA MET A 231 -11.55 0.97 -25.69
C MET A 231 -11.25 2.37 -26.22
N ILE A 232 -12.12 3.30 -25.87
CA ILE A 232 -12.02 4.70 -26.22
C ILE A 232 -11.41 5.47 -25.05
N LEU A 233 -10.37 6.23 -25.35
CA LEU A 233 -9.78 7.19 -24.41
C LEU A 233 -10.12 8.60 -24.87
N ASP A 234 -10.58 9.44 -23.94
CA ASP A 234 -10.75 10.87 -24.12
C ASP A 234 -9.62 11.59 -23.39
N ILE A 235 -8.73 12.22 -24.17
CA ILE A 235 -7.43 12.74 -23.72
C ILE A 235 -7.29 14.19 -24.18
N GLU A 236 -6.91 15.11 -23.30
CA GLU A 236 -6.60 16.52 -23.66
C GLU A 236 -5.11 16.79 -23.97
N GLY A 237 -4.22 15.83 -23.68
CA GLY A 237 -2.77 15.95 -23.87
C GLY A 237 -2.14 14.75 -24.56
N VAL A 238 -0.89 14.43 -24.20
CA VAL A 238 -0.23 13.19 -24.62
C VAL A 238 -0.20 12.22 -23.45
N VAL A 239 -0.78 11.03 -23.62
CA VAL A 239 -0.70 9.93 -22.65
C VAL A 239 0.34 8.93 -23.12
N VAL A 240 1.47 8.87 -22.41
CA VAL A 240 2.62 8.00 -22.76
C VAL A 240 2.43 6.54 -22.34
N GLY A 241 1.37 6.24 -21.60
CA GLY A 241 1.01 4.88 -21.18
C GLY A 241 -0.16 4.87 -20.22
N PHE A 242 -0.77 3.71 -20.04
CA PHE A 242 -1.81 3.48 -19.05
C PHE A 242 -1.90 2.00 -18.66
N GLN A 243 -2.48 1.75 -17.50
CA GLN A 243 -2.87 0.42 -17.03
C GLN A 243 -4.39 0.32 -17.03
N ALA A 244 -4.93 -0.83 -17.41
CA ALA A 244 -6.37 -1.08 -17.34
C ALA A 244 -6.68 -2.50 -16.90
N THR A 245 -7.80 -2.66 -16.19
CA THR A 245 -8.40 -3.96 -15.85
C THR A 245 -9.86 -3.97 -16.28
N PHE A 246 -10.30 -5.04 -16.92
CA PHE A 246 -11.72 -5.27 -17.24
C PHE A 246 -12.05 -6.75 -17.15
N MET A 247 -13.34 -7.06 -17.08
CA MET A 247 -13.83 -8.43 -16.93
C MET A 247 -14.80 -8.78 -18.06
N PHE A 248 -14.81 -10.04 -18.46
CA PHE A 248 -15.82 -10.63 -19.33
C PHE A 248 -16.29 -11.96 -18.77
N ASP A 249 -17.41 -12.49 -19.28
CA ASP A 249 -17.84 -13.85 -18.97
C ASP A 249 -17.12 -14.85 -19.90
N PRO A 250 -16.16 -15.65 -19.40
CA PRO A 250 -15.40 -16.59 -20.22
C PRO A 250 -16.25 -17.78 -20.72
N ASN A 251 -17.45 -17.98 -20.17
CA ASN A 251 -18.41 -18.97 -20.65
C ASN A 251 -19.25 -18.44 -21.80
N ALA A 252 -19.36 -17.11 -21.97
CA ALA A 252 -20.15 -16.48 -23.01
C ALA A 252 -19.31 -16.06 -24.22
N ILE A 253 -18.08 -15.58 -24.00
CA ILE A 253 -17.20 -15.13 -25.09
C ILE A 253 -15.77 -15.60 -24.90
N LEU A 254 -15.06 -15.77 -26.02
CA LEU A 254 -13.61 -15.94 -26.06
C LEU A 254 -12.99 -14.71 -26.71
N ILE A 255 -11.97 -14.15 -26.06
CA ILE A 255 -11.23 -13.00 -26.57
C ILE A 255 -9.77 -13.36 -26.83
N GLU A 256 -9.10 -12.57 -27.66
CA GLU A 256 -7.64 -12.60 -27.80
C GLU A 256 -6.98 -11.43 -27.06
N LYS A 257 -5.64 -11.41 -27.08
CA LYS A 257 -4.85 -10.32 -26.51
C LYS A 257 -5.28 -8.97 -27.09
N PRO A 258 -5.57 -7.97 -26.25
CA PRO A 258 -5.84 -6.62 -26.73
C PRO A 258 -4.68 -6.07 -27.57
N THR A 259 -5.00 -5.24 -28.56
CA THR A 259 -4.02 -4.62 -29.46
C THR A 259 -4.21 -3.11 -29.50
N VAL A 260 -3.12 -2.37 -29.73
CA VAL A 260 -3.17 -0.92 -29.94
C VAL A 260 -3.75 -0.62 -31.32
N VAL A 261 -4.69 0.32 -31.38
CA VAL A 261 -5.22 0.85 -32.64
C VAL A 261 -4.12 1.68 -33.30
N GLU A 262 -3.77 1.36 -34.54
CA GLU A 262 -2.63 1.95 -35.27
C GLU A 262 -1.30 1.78 -34.50
N PRO A 263 -0.81 0.52 -34.37
CA PRO A 263 0.40 0.25 -33.60
C PRO A 263 1.59 1.02 -34.19
N SER A 264 2.31 1.73 -33.33
CA SER A 264 3.60 2.35 -33.66
C SER A 264 4.75 1.48 -33.13
N GLU A 265 5.95 1.67 -33.70
CA GLU A 265 7.15 1.03 -33.15
C GLU A 265 7.50 1.55 -31.74
N ASP A 266 6.94 2.69 -31.33
CA ASP A 266 7.17 3.29 -30.01
C ASP A 266 6.25 2.74 -28.93
N LEU A 267 5.02 2.34 -29.27
CA LEU A 267 4.06 1.83 -28.30
C LEU A 267 4.21 0.31 -28.12
N ARG A 268 4.18 -0.11 -26.86
CA ARG A 268 4.15 -1.53 -26.47
C ARG A 268 2.91 -1.78 -25.63
N ILE A 269 2.32 -2.95 -25.83
CA ILE A 269 1.27 -3.48 -24.99
C ILE A 269 1.71 -4.84 -24.47
N ASP A 270 1.54 -5.05 -23.18
CA ASP A 270 1.54 -6.39 -22.59
C ASP A 270 0.20 -6.59 -21.88
N SER A 271 -0.26 -7.84 -21.91
CA SER A 271 -1.55 -8.21 -21.32
C SER A 271 -1.54 -9.64 -20.82
N HIS A 272 -2.39 -9.86 -19.84
CA HIS A 272 -2.71 -11.19 -19.32
C HIS A 272 -4.23 -11.33 -19.26
N ILE A 273 -4.70 -12.49 -19.69
CA ILE A 273 -6.10 -12.89 -19.63
C ILE A 273 -6.12 -14.10 -18.71
N SER A 274 -6.83 -13.97 -17.59
CA SER A 274 -7.00 -15.02 -16.59
C SER A 274 -8.21 -15.90 -16.91
N ASP A 275 -8.22 -17.12 -16.41
CA ASP A 275 -9.28 -18.11 -16.68
C ASP A 275 -10.67 -17.68 -16.16
N ASP A 276 -10.71 -16.75 -15.20
CA ASP A 276 -11.92 -16.19 -14.62
C ASP A 276 -12.55 -15.06 -15.48
N GLY A 277 -11.96 -14.75 -16.64
CA GLY A 277 -12.41 -13.68 -17.52
C GLY A 277 -11.87 -12.30 -17.15
N THR A 278 -10.91 -12.20 -16.22
CA THR A 278 -10.22 -10.94 -15.94
C THR A 278 -9.14 -10.68 -16.99
N VAL A 279 -9.13 -9.47 -17.55
CA VAL A 279 -8.06 -8.98 -18.41
C VAL A 279 -7.33 -7.84 -17.72
N ARG A 280 -6.01 -7.95 -17.66
CA ARG A 280 -5.13 -6.86 -17.23
C ARG A 280 -4.15 -6.54 -18.32
N LEU A 281 -3.93 -5.24 -18.55
CA LEU A 281 -2.98 -4.78 -19.54
C LEU A 281 -2.26 -3.52 -19.09
N VAL A 282 -1.07 -3.37 -19.66
CA VAL A 282 -0.28 -2.15 -19.59
C VAL A 282 0.10 -1.76 -21.02
N VAL A 283 -0.13 -0.51 -21.35
CA VAL A 283 0.36 0.13 -22.57
C VAL A 283 1.37 1.19 -22.19
N PHE A 284 2.50 1.24 -22.88
CA PHE A 284 3.57 2.19 -22.59
C PHE A 284 4.37 2.55 -23.84
N SER A 285 4.91 3.75 -23.85
CA SER A 285 5.82 4.23 -24.87
C SER A 285 7.28 3.95 -24.52
N MET A 286 8.03 3.50 -25.51
CA MET A 286 9.48 3.33 -25.46
C MET A 286 10.24 4.64 -25.75
N THR A 287 9.53 5.66 -26.24
CA THR A 287 10.13 6.94 -26.64
C THR A 287 9.54 8.09 -25.81
N PRO A 288 10.36 8.83 -25.05
CA PRO A 288 9.88 9.93 -24.21
C PRO A 288 9.09 10.96 -25.01
N GLY A 289 7.91 11.34 -24.50
CA GLY A 289 7.04 12.33 -25.14
C GLY A 289 6.23 11.82 -26.34
N VAL A 290 6.43 10.57 -26.76
CA VAL A 290 5.58 9.89 -27.74
C VAL A 290 4.52 9.10 -26.97
N GLY A 291 3.28 9.14 -27.41
CA GLY A 291 2.16 8.48 -26.75
C GLY A 291 0.87 8.65 -27.52
N PHE A 292 -0.25 8.35 -26.87
CA PHE A 292 -1.57 8.65 -27.42
C PHE A 292 -1.79 10.16 -27.44
N PRO A 293 -2.04 10.76 -28.62
CA PRO A 293 -2.32 12.18 -28.72
C PRO A 293 -3.70 12.50 -28.16
N ALA A 294 -3.99 13.79 -28.03
CA ALA A 294 -5.30 14.27 -27.61
C ALA A 294 -6.41 13.80 -28.57
N GLY A 295 -7.62 13.66 -28.04
CA GLY A 295 -8.82 13.27 -28.77
C GLY A 295 -9.61 12.16 -28.08
N ASN A 296 -10.84 11.97 -28.55
CA ASN A 296 -11.79 10.95 -28.11
C ASN A 296 -11.87 9.85 -29.18
N LEU A 297 -10.93 8.89 -29.11
CA LEU A 297 -10.72 7.89 -30.16
C LEU A 297 -10.52 6.50 -29.56
N ALA A 298 -10.83 5.46 -30.34
CA ALA A 298 -10.45 4.10 -30.01
C ALA A 298 -8.92 3.98 -29.97
N ARG A 299 -8.37 3.53 -28.84
CA ARG A 299 -6.92 3.35 -28.64
C ARG A 299 -6.53 1.89 -28.49
N LEU A 300 -7.46 1.04 -28.04
CA LEU A 300 -7.29 -0.41 -28.05
C LEU A 300 -8.45 -1.10 -28.75
N TYR A 301 -8.15 -2.22 -29.39
CA TYR A 301 -9.14 -3.23 -29.76
C TYR A 301 -8.98 -4.46 -28.89
N ILE A 302 -10.10 -4.96 -28.36
CA ILE A 302 -10.19 -6.25 -27.67
C ILE A 302 -10.88 -7.21 -28.65
N PRO A 303 -10.13 -8.10 -29.33
CA PRO A 303 -10.73 -8.99 -30.32
C PRO A 303 -11.61 -10.03 -29.65
N VAL A 304 -12.84 -10.17 -30.15
CA VAL A 304 -13.78 -11.23 -29.77
C VAL A 304 -13.73 -12.27 -30.89
N ILE A 305 -13.20 -13.45 -30.58
CA ILE A 305 -13.01 -14.51 -31.57
C ILE A 305 -14.13 -15.56 -31.54
N GLU A 306 -14.85 -15.67 -30.42
CA GLU A 306 -15.99 -16.58 -30.31
C GLU A 306 -17.06 -15.99 -29.40
N ILE A 307 -18.32 -16.15 -29.79
CA ILE A 307 -19.48 -16.00 -28.91
C ILE A 307 -20.03 -17.42 -28.72
N LYS A 308 -19.88 -17.94 -27.51
CA LYS A 308 -20.36 -19.26 -27.14
C LYS A 308 -21.87 -19.18 -27.00
N ASN A 309 -22.57 -19.63 -28.04
CA ASN A 309 -24.02 -19.77 -27.95
C ASN A 309 -24.33 -20.79 -26.86
N GLY A 310 -25.03 -20.36 -25.82
CA GLY A 310 -25.57 -21.21 -24.77
C GLY A 310 -26.67 -22.11 -25.31
N THR A 311 -26.34 -23.01 -26.22
CA THR A 311 -27.19 -24.13 -26.61
C THR A 311 -26.53 -25.38 -26.08
N GLY A 312 -26.95 -25.77 -24.87
CA GLY A 312 -27.02 -27.20 -24.59
C GLY A 312 -27.93 -27.81 -25.63
N GLU A 313 -27.36 -28.53 -26.59
CA GLU A 313 -28.08 -29.48 -27.45
C GLU A 313 -27.93 -30.86 -26.78
N THR A 314 -29.02 -31.34 -26.15
CA THR A 314 -29.90 -32.44 -26.58
C THR A 314 -29.26 -33.81 -26.59
#